data_AF-Q9AXT6-F1
#
_entry.id   AF-Q9AXT6-F1
#
_cell.length_a   1.000
_cell.length_b   1.000
_cell.length_c   1.000
_cell.angle_alpha   90.00
_cell.angle_beta   90.00
_cell.angle_gamma   90.00
#
_symmetry.space_group_name_H-M   'P 1'
#
loop_
_entity.id
_entity.type
_entity.pdbx_description
1 polymer ?
#
loop_
_entity_poly.entity_id
_entity_poly.type
_entity_poly.pdbx_seq_one_letter_code
_entity_poly.pdbx_strand_id
1 'polypeptide(L)' 'YIAKKLSLTGQDWNQKDEDQKSCDIHNVLKRKTFVMLLDDIWAKVDLMKIGIPYPSRENGCKVVFTTHSLEVCGCMG' A
#
# COMPACT_ATOMS: atom_id res chain seq x y z
N TYR A 1 -8.82 -5.65 3.86
CA TYR A 1 -8.76 -4.18 3.89
C TYR A 1 -7.67 -3.70 4.85
N ILE A 2 -6.60 -3.12 4.31
CA ILE A 2 -5.39 -2.73 5.04
C ILE A 2 -5.68 -1.82 6.26
N ALA A 3 -6.65 -0.91 6.14
CA ALA A 3 -7.07 0.00 7.20
C ALA A 3 -7.39 -0.72 8.53
N LYS A 4 -8.14 -1.84 8.48
CA LYS A 4 -8.45 -2.65 9.66
C LYS A 4 -7.19 -3.25 10.31
N LYS A 5 -6.21 -3.70 9.51
CA LYS A 5 -4.93 -4.20 10.03
C LYS A 5 -4.08 -3.10 10.67
N LEU A 6 -4.30 -1.85 10.27
CA LEU A 6 -3.64 -0.67 10.81
C LEU A 6 -4.41 -0.01 11.96
N SER A 7 -5.51 -0.62 12.41
CA SER A 7 -6.44 -0.04 13.41
C SER A 7 -7.03 1.32 12.97
N LEU A 8 -7.08 1.57 11.65
CA LEU A 8 -7.75 2.71 11.05
C LEU A 8 -9.19 2.31 10.77
N THR A 9 -10.09 2.61 11.71
CA THR A 9 -11.50 2.22 11.67
C THR A 9 -12.38 3.27 12.35
N GLY A 10 -13.69 3.22 12.11
CA GLY A 10 -14.67 4.10 12.77
C GLY A 10 -15.27 5.14 11.83
N GLN A 11 -16.20 5.94 12.36
CA GLN A 11 -16.92 6.95 11.59
C GLN A 11 -15.98 8.04 11.06
N ASP A 12 -15.01 8.46 11.87
CA ASP A 12 -13.97 9.41 11.47
C ASP A 12 -13.16 8.91 10.27
N TRP A 13 -12.81 7.62 10.23
CA TRP A 13 -12.11 7.03 9.09
C TRP A 13 -12.98 7.00 7.83
N ASN A 14 -14.26 6.67 7.98
CA ASN A 14 -15.17 6.52 6.85
C ASN A 14 -15.47 7.86 6.16
N GLN A 15 -15.43 8.98 6.91
CA GLN A 15 -15.65 10.32 6.41
C GLN A 15 -14.42 10.95 5.73
N LYS A 16 -13.22 10.36 5.91
CA LYS A 16 -12.00 10.86 5.29
C LYS A 16 -12.00 10.69 3.78
N ASP A 17 -11.48 11.69 3.08
CA ASP A 17 -11.16 11.60 1.66
C ASP A 17 -9.96 10.66 1.42
N GLU A 18 -9.66 10.41 0.15
CA GLU A 18 -8.59 9.48 -0.24
C GLU A 18 -7.19 9.97 0.20
N ASP A 19 -6.93 11.28 0.12
CA ASP A 19 -5.64 11.86 0.49
C ASP A 19 -5.40 11.77 2.00
N GLN A 20 -6.43 12.06 2.79
CA GLN A 20 -6.41 11.89 4.25
C GLN A 20 -6.18 10.43 4.64
N LYS A 21 -6.86 9.49 3.97
CA LYS A 21 -6.67 8.05 4.19
C LYS A 21 -5.26 7.59 3.83
N SER A 22 -4.74 8.07 2.69
CA SER A 22 -3.37 7.80 2.24
C SER A 22 -2.35 8.32 3.25
N CYS A 23 -2.51 9.55 3.74
CA CYS A 23 -1.64 10.15 4.74
C CYS A 23 -1.62 9.37 6.05
N ASP A 24 -2.77 8.92 6.54
CA ASP A 24 -2.86 8.10 7.75
C ASP A 24 -2.17 6.74 7.57
N ILE A 25 -2.43 6.05 6.45
CA ILE A 25 -1.79 4.77 6.13
C ILE A 25 -0.28 4.96 6.10
N HIS A 26 0.21 6.00 5.41
CA HIS A 26 1.63 6.33 5.33
C HIS A 26 2.24 6.61 6.70
N ASN A 27 1.55 7.39 7.53
CA ASN A 27 2.01 7.72 8.88
C ASN A 27 2.15 6.48 9.76
N VAL A 28 1.26 5.50 9.63
CA VAL A 28 1.37 4.24 10.36
C VAL A 28 2.49 3.36 9.80
N LEU A 29 2.55 3.20 8.48
CA LEU A 29 3.47 2.26 7.81
C LEU A 29 4.92 2.72 7.83
N LYS A 30 5.21 4.03 7.76
CA LYS A 30 6.59 4.55 7.79
C LYS A 30 7.36 4.21 9.08
N ARG A 31 6.65 3.80 10.12
CA ARG A 31 7.21 3.41 11.43
C ARG A 31 7.22 1.89 11.64
N LYS A 32 6.91 1.11 10.61
CA LYS A 32 6.79 -0.36 10.68
C LYS A 32 7.62 -1.00 9.57
N THR A 33 8.25 -2.12 9.89
CA THR A 33 8.78 -3.06 8.91
C THR A 33 7.66 -4.01 8.49
N PHE A 34 7.40 -4.14 7.19
CA PHE A 34 6.32 -4.99 6.70
C PHE A 34 6.58 -5.50 5.28
N VAL A 35 5.88 -6.57 4.94
CA VAL A 35 5.75 -7.05 3.56
C VAL A 35 4.29 -6.86 3.13
N MET A 36 4.08 -6.18 2.02
CA MET A 36 2.76 -6.09 1.37
C MET A 36 2.69 -7.07 0.21
N LEU A 37 1.67 -7.91 0.21
CA LEU A 37 1.36 -8.82 -0.89
C LEU A 37 0.16 -8.26 -1.65
N LEU A 38 0.37 -7.92 -2.92
CA LEU A 38 -0.66 -7.51 -3.86
C LEU A 38 -0.97 -8.71 -4.77
N ASP A 39 -2.07 -9.39 -4.49
CA ASP A 39 -2.45 -10.58 -5.25
C ASP A 39 -3.27 -10.18 -6.49
N ASP A 40 -2.99 -10.83 -7.62
CA ASP A 40 -3.69 -10.71 -8.90
C ASP A 40 -3.86 -9.26 -9.40
N ILE A 41 -2.76 -8.52 -9.54
CA ILE A 41 -2.82 -7.16 -10.10
C ILE A 41 -2.93 -7.19 -11.63
N TRP A 42 -3.83 -6.38 -12.18
CA TRP A 42 -4.06 -6.27 -13.64
C TRP A 42 -3.50 -4.99 -14.26
N ALA A 43 -2.98 -4.08 -13.43
CA ALA A 43 -2.37 -2.82 -13.87
C ALA A 43 -1.33 -2.35 -12.85
N LYS A 44 -0.53 -1.34 -13.25
CA LYS A 44 0.45 -0.72 -12.37
C LYS A 44 -0.23 -0.04 -11.18
N VAL A 45 0.27 -0.35 -9.98
CA VAL A 45 -0.27 0.18 -8.73
C VAL A 45 0.53 1.40 -8.28
N ASP A 46 -0.17 2.50 -8.02
CA ASP A 46 0.42 3.70 -7.43
C ASP A 46 0.45 3.56 -5.90
N LEU A 47 1.60 3.13 -5.38
CA LEU A 47 1.83 2.95 -3.94
C LEU A 47 1.66 4.24 -3.15
N MET A 48 2.02 5.39 -3.73
CA MET A 48 1.93 6.69 -3.05
C MET A 48 0.48 7.12 -2.87
N LYS A 49 -0.39 6.89 -3.87
CA LYS A 49 -1.84 7.14 -3.73
C LYS A 49 -2.48 6.29 -2.63
N ILE A 50 -1.99 5.08 -2.40
CA ILE A 50 -2.47 4.20 -1.33
C ILE A 50 -1.90 4.62 0.04
N GLY A 51 -0.79 5.36 0.07
CA GLY A 51 -0.07 5.73 1.29
C GLY A 51 1.00 4.72 1.68
N ILE A 52 1.39 3.81 0.77
CA ILE A 52 2.46 2.85 1.02
C ILE A 52 3.80 3.56 0.80
N PRO A 53 4.71 3.59 1.79
CA PRO A 53 6.05 4.13 1.57
C PRO A 53 6.78 3.29 0.52
N TYR A 54 7.51 3.97 -0.36
CA TYR A 54 8.29 3.29 -1.40
C TYR A 54 9.28 2.30 -0.76
N PRO A 55 9.33 1.03 -1.21
CA PRO A 55 10.24 0.03 -0.65
C PRO A 55 11.70 0.48 -0.70
N SER A 56 12.37 0.50 0.44
CA SER A 56 13.80 0.77 0.51
C SER A 56 14.48 -0.18 1.50
N ARG A 57 15.80 -0.34 1.38
CA ARG A 57 16.56 -1.17 2.34
C ARG A 57 16.47 -0.60 3.77
N GLU A 58 16.37 0.72 3.90
CA GLU A 58 16.38 1.42 5.18
C GLU A 58 15.04 1.34 5.91
N ASN A 59 13.91 1.43 5.20
CA ASN A 59 12.59 1.39 5.83
C ASN A 59 12.08 -0.03 6.10
N GLY A 60 12.75 -1.05 5.55
CA GLY A 60 12.35 -2.45 5.70
C GLY A 60 10.98 -2.79 5.10
N CYS A 61 10.42 -1.91 4.26
CA CYS A 61 9.22 -2.14 3.47
C CYS A 61 9.58 -3.01 2.27
N LYS A 62 8.80 -4.07 2.05
CA LYS A 62 8.84 -4.87 0.81
C LYS A 62 7.44 -4.95 0.21
N VAL A 63 7.36 -4.81 -1.10
CA VAL A 63 6.13 -5.04 -1.86
C VAL A 63 6.37 -6.22 -2.78
N VAL A 64 5.50 -7.22 -2.68
CA VAL A 64 5.46 -8.41 -3.53
C VAL A 64 4.12 -8.38 -4.24
N PHE A 65 4.10 -8.69 -5.52
CA PHE A 65 2.85 -8.79 -6.27
C PHE A 65 2.81 -10.08 -7.07
N THR A 66 1.60 -10.55 -7.36
CA THR A 66 1.33 -11.62 -8.32
C THR A 66 0.46 -11.05 -9.43
N THR A 67 0.68 -11.50 -10.65
CA THR A 67 -0.11 -11.08 -11.81
C THR A 67 -0.15 -12.21 -12.82
N HIS A 68 -1.27 -12.34 -13.51
CA HIS A 68 -1.42 -13.26 -14.65
C HIS A 68 -0.93 -12.63 -15.96
N SER A 69 -0.55 -11.35 -15.96
CA SER A 69 -0.10 -10.62 -17.13
C SER A 69 1.42 -10.41 -17.10
N LEU A 70 2.11 -10.96 -18.11
CA LEU A 70 3.54 -10.72 -18.32
C LEU A 70 3.85 -9.24 -18.56
N GLU A 71 2.94 -8.50 -19.21
CA GLU A 71 3.08 -7.07 -19.45
C GLU A 71 3.09 -6.29 -18.14
N VAL A 72 2.13 -6.57 -17.26
CA VAL A 72 2.07 -5.95 -15.93
C VAL A 72 3.31 -6.29 -15.10
N CYS A 73 3.80 -7.53 -15.20
CA CYS A 73 5.05 -7.94 -14.55
C CYS A 73 6.24 -7.07 -15.00
N GLY A 74 6.35 -6.81 -16.30
CA GLY A 74 7.41 -5.94 -16.85
C GLY A 74 7.29 -4.46 -16.46
N CYS A 75 6.09 -3.95 -16.24
CA CYS A 75 5.86 -2.54 -15.87
C CYS A 75 6.11 -2.20 -14.39
N MET A 76 6.27 -3.22 -13.55
CA MET A 76 6.41 -3.10 -12.10
C MET A 76 7.86 -3.17 -11.61
N GLY A 77 8.82 -3.46 -12.50
CA GLY A 77 10.26 -3.49 -12.23
C GLY A 77 10.94 -2.14 -12.25
#